data_AF-A0A7C0U3G2-F1
#
_entry.id   AF-A0A7C0U3G2-F1
#
_cell.length_a   1.000
_cell.length_b   1.000
_cell.length_c   1.000
_cell.angle_alpha   90.00
_cell.angle_beta   90.00
_cell.angle_gamma   90.00
#
_symmetry.space_group_name_H-M   'P 1'
#
loop_
_entity.id
_entity.type
_entity.pdbx_description
1 polymer ?
#
loop_
_entity_poly.entity_id
_entity_poly.type
_entity_poly.pdbx_seq_one_letter_code
_entity_poly.pdbx_strand_id
1 'polypeptide(L)'
;TNTRGFSIDVGTATTILLASKLGLPVSTTHAAVGAVIGIGLAKGFEAVDIKIIFKIILYWLITLPIVAITGMLVFKILLNIFT
;
A
#
# COMPACT_ATOMS: atom_id res chain seq x y z
N THR A 1 -11.63 18.18 4.54
CA THR A 1 -11.40 19.22 5.58
C THR A 1 -10.05 18.94 6.22
N ASN A 2 -9.39 19.97 6.73
CA ASN A 2 -8.06 19.86 7.34
C ASN A 2 -8.02 18.83 8.48
N THR A 3 -9.12 18.71 9.25
CA THR A 3 -9.28 17.69 10.30
C THR A 3 -9.20 16.25 9.78
N ARG A 4 -9.73 15.97 8.57
CA ARG A 4 -9.65 14.63 7.97
C ARG A 4 -8.24 14.30 7.52
N GLY A 5 -7.56 15.25 6.89
CA GLY A 5 -6.16 15.10 6.49
C GLY A 5 -5.27 14.81 7.70
N PHE A 6 -5.43 15.60 8.77
CA PHE A 6 -4.73 15.37 10.03
C PHE A 6 -4.99 13.96 10.61
N SER A 7 -6.25 13.50 10.65
CA SER A 7 -6.56 12.16 11.14
C SER A 7 -5.96 11.05 10.27
N ILE A 8 -5.92 11.24 8.94
CA ILE A 8 -5.28 10.31 8.01
C ILE A 8 -3.78 10.22 8.29
N ASP A 9 -3.11 11.37 8.41
CA ASP A 9 -1.66 11.43 8.65
C ASP A 9 -1.28 10.82 9.99
N VAL A 10 -2.02 11.15 11.06
CA VAL A 10 -1.78 10.58 12.39
C VAL A 10 -2.00 9.06 12.39
N GLY A 11 -3.07 8.58 11.77
CA GLY A 11 -3.34 7.14 11.66
C GLY A 11 -2.23 6.41 10.89
N THR A 12 -1.85 6.96 9.74
CA THR A 12 -0.79 6.42 8.88
C THR A 12 0.55 6.38 9.61
N ALA A 13 0.97 7.50 10.20
CA ALA A 13 2.24 7.63 10.91
C ALA A 13 2.31 6.70 12.12
N THR A 14 1.22 6.59 12.88
CA THR A 14 1.15 5.70 14.05
C THR A 14 1.35 4.24 13.63
N THR A 15 0.63 3.77 12.60
CA THR A 15 0.77 2.39 12.10
C THR A 15 2.19 2.11 11.61
N ILE A 16 2.77 3.02 10.81
CA ILE A 16 4.12 2.85 10.28
C ILE A 16 5.15 2.85 11.41
N LEU A 17 5.03 3.76 12.38
CA LEU A 17 5.95 3.84 13.51
C LEU A 17 5.92 2.57 14.36
N LEU A 18 4.73 2.06 14.66
CA LEU A 18 4.57 0.81 15.41
C LEU A 18 5.19 -0.37 14.66
N ALA A 19 4.89 -0.52 13.37
CA ALA A 19 5.48 -1.57 12.55
C ALA A 19 7.02 -1.45 12.46
N SER A 20 7.53 -0.23 12.32
CA SER A 20 8.97 0.05 12.28
C SER A 20 9.66 -0.32 13.59
N LYS A 21 9.03 -0.06 14.74
CA LYS A 21 9.54 -0.47 16.06
C LYS A 21 9.56 -1.99 16.23
N LEU A 22 8.66 -2.71 15.56
CA LEU A 22 8.63 -4.17 15.53
C LEU A 22 9.55 -4.78 14.45
N GLY A 23 10.24 -3.95 13.66
CA GLY A 23 11.09 -4.42 12.56
C GLY A 23 10.34 -5.02 11.37
N LEU A 24 9.03 -4.75 11.26
CA LEU A 24 8.19 -5.29 10.19
C LEU A 24 8.29 -4.41 8.93
N PRO A 25 8.64 -4.99 7.76
CA PRO A 25 8.63 -4.24 6.52
C PRO A 25 7.18 -4.02 6.05
N VAL A 26 6.63 -2.85 6.36
CA VAL A 26 5.27 -2.47 5.97
C VAL A 26 5.25 -1.45 4.85
N SER A 27 4.20 -1.50 4.03
CA SER A 27 3.99 -0.53 2.96
C SER A 27 3.31 0.73 3.50
N THR A 28 3.97 1.88 3.34
CA THR A 28 3.42 3.19 3.72
C THR A 28 2.19 3.57 2.89
N THR A 29 2.14 3.16 1.61
CA THR A 29 0.99 3.35 0.73
C THR A 29 -0.26 2.61 1.25
N HIS A 30 -0.10 1.38 1.73
CA HIS A 30 -1.23 0.61 2.29
C HIS A 30 -1.74 1.24 3.59
N ALA A 31 -0.84 1.72 4.45
CA ALA A 31 -1.22 2.43 5.67
C ALA A 31 -2.00 3.72 5.35
N ALA A 32 -1.53 4.52 4.41
CA ALA A 32 -2.19 5.76 3.99
C ALA A 32 -3.57 5.51 3.38
N VAL A 33 -3.67 4.58 2.43
CA VAL A 33 -4.95 4.21 1.79
C VAL A 33 -5.92 3.64 2.83
N GLY A 34 -5.45 2.79 3.74
CA GLY A 34 -6.26 2.26 4.84
C GLY A 34 -6.83 3.36 5.74
N ALA A 35 -6.01 4.36 6.10
CA ALA A 35 -6.46 5.50 6.91
C ALA A 35 -7.50 6.37 6.17
N VAL A 36 -7.32 6.59 4.85
CA VAL A 36 -8.32 7.29 4.01
C VAL A 36 -9.64 6.53 3.98
N ILE A 37 -9.60 5.20 3.76
CA ILE A 37 -10.80 4.35 3.77
C ILE A 37 -11.46 4.39 5.15
N GLY A 38 -10.70 4.32 6.24
CA GLY A 38 -11.23 4.40 7.61
C GLY A 38 -11.98 5.70 7.89
N ILE A 39 -11.45 6.85 7.46
CA ILE A 39 -12.14 8.15 7.57
C ILE A 39 -13.37 8.23 6.65
N GLY A 40 -13.35 7.54 5.52
CA GLY A 40 -14.53 7.35 4.67
C GLY A 40 -15.62 6.58 5.40
N LEU A 41 -15.29 5.41 5.95
CA LEU A 41 -16.20 4.53 6.68
C LEU A 41 -16.77 5.18 7.94
N ALA A 42 -15.98 6.01 8.64
CA ALA A 42 -16.45 6.80 9.78
C ALA A 42 -17.60 7.76 9.44
N LYS A 43 -17.82 8.05 8.14
CA LYS A 43 -18.94 8.87 7.65
C LYS A 43 -20.05 8.05 6.98
N GLY A 44 -20.02 6.73 7.14
CA GLY A 44 -21.00 5.80 6.59
C GLY A 44 -20.46 5.02 5.40
N PHE A 45 -21.03 3.82 5.18
CA PHE A 45 -20.64 2.94 4.07
C PHE A 45 -20.86 3.58 2.69
N GLU A 46 -21.89 4.40 2.55
CA GLU A 46 -22.20 5.12 1.30
C GLU A 46 -21.14 6.17 0.93
N ALA A 47 -20.36 6.64 1.90
CA ALA A 47 -19.30 7.63 1.66
C ALA A 47 -18.03 7.01 1.04
N VAL A 48 -18.03 5.70 0.78
CA VAL A 48 -16.88 4.94 0.28
C VAL A 48 -17.19 4.31 -1.06
N ASP A 49 -16.34 4.59 -2.06
CA ASP A 49 -16.44 3.95 -3.37
C ASP A 49 -15.71 2.59 -3.36
N ILE A 50 -16.50 1.53 -3.22
CA ILE A 50 -16.01 0.14 -3.19
C ILE A 50 -15.35 -0.26 -4.52
N LYS A 51 -15.78 0.30 -5.65
CA LYS A 51 -15.19 -0.01 -6.96
C LYS A 51 -13.76 0.52 -7.02
N ILE A 52 -13.51 1.72 -6.49
CA ILE A 52 -12.17 2.30 -6.40
C ILE A 52 -11.28 1.45 -5.48
N ILE A 53 -11.77 1.07 -4.31
CA ILE A 53 -11.01 0.22 -3.37
C ILE A 53 -10.61 -1.10 -4.04
N PHE A 54 -11.56 -1.78 -4.70
CA PHE A 54 -11.28 -3.03 -5.38
C PHE A 54 -10.24 -2.86 -6.48
N LYS A 55 -10.30 -1.76 -7.24
CA LYS A 55 -9.32 -1.42 -8.27
C LYS A 55 -7.92 -1.20 -7.68
N ILE A 56 -7.82 -0.53 -6.52
CA ILE A 56 -6.55 -0.34 -5.81
C ILE A 56 -5.96 -1.69 -5.39
N ILE A 57 -6.77 -2.56 -4.76
CA ILE A 57 -6.35 -3.89 -4.33
C ILE A 57 -5.90 -4.75 -5.52
N LEU A 58 -6.64 -4.68 -6.63
CA LEU A 58 -6.28 -5.38 -7.86
C LEU A 58 -4.91 -4.93 -8.36
N TYR A 59 -4.61 -3.64 -8.35
CA TYR A 59 -3.29 -3.14 -8.73
C TYR A 59 -2.19 -3.61 -7.78
N TRP A 60 -2.42 -3.60 -6.46
CA TRP A 60 -1.45 -4.14 -5.50
C TRP A 60 -1.12 -5.60 -5.80
N LEU A 61 -2.13 -6.42 -6.08
CA LEU A 61 -1.92 -7.82 -6.44
C LEU A 61 -1.19 -7.98 -7.78
N ILE A 62 -1.47 -7.15 -8.78
CA ILE A 62 -0.80 -7.19 -10.09
C ILE A 62 0.66 -6.71 -10.01
N THR A 63 0.99 -5.79 -9.11
CA THR A 63 2.39 -5.33 -8.96
C THR A 63 3.33 -6.43 -8.50
N LEU A 64 2.87 -7.36 -7.65
CA LEU A 64 3.69 -8.47 -7.14
C LEU A 64 4.24 -9.40 -8.24
N PRO A 65 3.42 -9.99 -9.14
CA PRO A 65 3.92 -10.86 -10.20
C PRO A 65 4.77 -10.08 -11.21
N ILE A 66 4.44 -8.82 -11.50
CA ILE A 66 5.26 -7.99 -12.41
C ILE A 66 6.66 -7.80 -11.84
N VAL A 67 6.77 -7.43 -10.57
CA VAL A 67 8.07 -7.27 -9.90
C VAL A 67 8.83 -8.60 -9.83
N ALA A 68 8.13 -9.70 -9.52
CA ALA A 68 8.76 -11.02 -9.47
C ALA A 68 9.31 -11.46 -10.84
N ILE A 69 8.52 -11.29 -11.91
CA ILE A 69 8.92 -11.67 -13.27
C ILE A 69 10.08 -10.79 -13.75
N THR A 70 9.97 -9.48 -13.59
CA THR A 70 11.02 -8.54 -14.00
C THR A 70 12.33 -8.80 -13.26
N GLY A 71 12.29 -9.01 -11.94
CA GLY A 71 13.46 -9.38 -11.15
C GLY A 71 14.11 -10.69 -11.60
N MET A 72 13.30 -11.71 -11.88
CA MET A 72 13.79 -13.00 -12.40
C MET A 72 14.47 -12.84 -13.76
N LEU A 73 13.86 -12.07 -14.67
CA LEU A 73 14.41 -11.85 -16.02
C LEU A 73 15.75 -11.09 -15.95
N VAL A 74 15.83 -10.02 -15.17
CA VAL A 74 17.07 -9.25 -14.99
C VAL A 74 18.18 -10.13 -14.42
N PHE A 75 17.87 -10.92 -13.39
CA PHE A 75 18.85 -11.83 -12.79
C PHE A 75 19.36 -12.89 -13.79
N LYS A 76 18.48 -13.49 -14.59
CA LYS A 76 18.87 -14.45 -15.63
C LYS A 76 19.75 -13.83 -16.71
N ILE A 77 19.43 -12.61 -17.15
CA ILE A 77 20.23 -11.90 -18.16
C ILE A 77 21.63 -11.63 -17.61
N LEU A 78 21.74 -11.15 -16.38
CA LEU A 78 23.04 -10.89 -15.75
C LEU A 78 23.87 -12.18 -15.65
N LEU A 79 23.28 -13.29 -15.21
CA LEU A 79 23.99 -14.56 -15.13
C LEU A 79 24.56 -15.02 -16.48
N ASN A 80 23.81 -14.83 -17.57
CA ASN A 80 24.24 -15.21 -18.93
C ASN A 80 25.33 -14.29 -19.51
N ILE A 81 25.56 -13.11 -18.91
CA ILE A 81 26.63 -12.18 -19.31
C ILE A 81 27.93 -12.50 -18.58
N PHE A 82 27.84 -12.90 -17.30
CA PHE A 82 29.00 -13.14 -16.43
C PHE A 82 29.44 -14.61 -16.34
N THR A 83 28.71 -15.53 -16.97
CA THR A 83 29.07 -16.95 -17.13
C THR A 83 29.40 -17.21 -18.59
#